data_AF-A0A842QD90-F1
#
_entry.id   AF-A0A842QD90-F1
#
_cell.length_a   1.000
_cell.length_b   1.000
_cell.length_c   1.000
_cell.angle_alpha   90.00
_cell.angle_beta   90.00
_cell.angle_gamma   90.00
#
_symmetry.space_group_name_H-M   'P 1'
#
loop_
_entity.id
_entity.type
_entity.pdbx_description
1 polymer ?
#
loop_
_entity_poly.entity_id
_entity_poly.type
_entity_poly.pdbx_seq_one_letter_code
_entity_poly.pdbx_strand_id
1 'polypeptide(L)' 'MARLTAQDIRNLTPEERKKRLEELYDQLSSLRTEVATGGGTENPYQIRQVKKTIARILTVEREEELGVPR' A
#
# COMPACT_ATOMS: atom_id res chain seq x y z
N MET A 1 -4.87 12.73 -0.40
CA MET A 1 -4.75 11.26 -0.47
C MET A 1 -4.84 10.69 0.94
N ALA A 2 -5.84 9.86 1.21
CA ALA A 2 -6.10 9.32 2.55
C ALA A 2 -4.94 8.43 3.02
N ARG A 3 -4.35 8.78 4.16
CA ARG A 3 -3.34 7.96 4.84
C ARG A 3 -4.08 6.77 5.46
N LEU A 4 -3.98 5.59 4.85
CA LEU A 4 -4.39 4.34 5.49
C LEU A 4 -3.60 4.16 6.79
N THR A 5 -4.29 4.16 7.92
CA THR A 5 -3.70 3.90 9.22
C THR A 5 -3.62 2.39 9.46
N ALA A 6 -2.76 1.96 10.38
CA ALA A 6 -2.67 0.53 10.73
C ALA A 6 -3.99 -0.01 11.30
N GLN A 7 -4.77 0.85 11.97
CA GLN A 7 -6.09 0.49 12.51
C GLN A 7 -7.09 0.19 11.38
N ASP A 8 -7.12 1.03 10.35
CA ASP A 8 -7.99 0.83 9.18
C ASP A 8 -7.69 -0.50 8.49
N ILE A 9 -6.40 -0.82 8.33
CA ILE A 9 -5.95 -2.07 7.71
C ILE A 9 -6.38 -3.28 8.54
N ARG A 10 -6.29 -3.20 9.88
CA ARG A 10 -6.74 -4.28 10.78
C ARG A 10 -8.24 -4.54 10.70
N ASN A 11 -9.02 -3.50 10.48
CA ASN A 11 -10.48 -3.63 10.32
C ASN A 11 -10.88 -4.27 8.98
N LEU A 12 -9.98 -4.32 7.99
CA LEU A 12 -10.21 -5.01 6.72
C LEU A 12 -10.07 -6.52 6.90
N THR A 13 -10.92 -7.25 6.19
CA THR A 13 -10.81 -8.70 6.04
C THR A 13 -9.57 -9.08 5.22
N PRO A 14 -9.05 -10.32 5.35
CA PRO A 14 -7.92 -10.79 4.55
C PRO A 14 -8.15 -10.66 3.03
N GLU A 15 -9.37 -10.85 2.55
CA GLU A 15 -9.72 -10.70 1.13
C GLU A 15 -9.67 -9.24 0.67
N GLU A 16 -10.20 -8.32 1.49
CA GLU A 16 -10.14 -6.89 1.22
C GLU A 16 -8.71 -6.36 1.23
N ARG A 17 -7.84 -6.90 2.11
CA ARG A 17 -6.41 -6.56 2.13
C ARG A 17 -5.70 -7.00 0.86
N LYS A 18 -5.96 -8.21 0.38
CA LYS A 18 -5.42 -8.71 -0.89
C LYS A 18 -5.86 -7.85 -2.07
N LYS A 19 -7.16 -7.56 -2.16
CA LYS A 19 -7.69 -6.66 -3.20
C LYS A 19 -7.03 -5.29 -3.14
N ARG A 20 -6.85 -4.75 -1.94
CA ARG A 20 -6.20 -3.45 -1.75
C ARG A 20 -4.71 -3.48 -2.10
N LEU A 21 -4.04 -4.60 -1.85
CA LEU A 21 -2.64 -4.81 -2.27
C LEU A 21 -2.51 -4.78 -3.78
N GLU A 22 -3.38 -5.50 -4.51
CA GLU A 22 -3.40 -5.48 -5.98
C GLU A 22 -3.58 -4.06 -6.52
N GLU A 23 -4.59 -3.32 -6.01
CA GLU A 23 -4.81 -1.92 -6.39
C GLU A 23 -3.58 -1.03 -6.14
N LEU A 24 -2.86 -1.24 -5.04
CA LEU A 24 -1.65 -0.48 -4.71
C LEU A 24 -0.46 -0.85 -5.60
N TYR A 25 -0.35 -2.12 -6.01
CA TYR A 25 0.67 -2.55 -6.97
C TYR A 25 0.43 -1.96 -8.36
N ASP A 26 -0.84 -1.92 -8.80
CA ASP A 26 -1.22 -1.29 -10.06
C ASP A 26 -0.91 0.22 -10.04
N GLN A 27 -1.29 0.91 -8.96
CA GLN A 27 -0.93 2.31 -8.75
C GLN A 27 0.59 2.54 -8.79
N LEU A 28 1.36 1.65 -8.15
CA LEU A 28 2.82 1.74 -8.18
C LEU A 28 3.39 1.56 -9.59
N SER A 29 2.78 0.67 -10.40
CA SER A 29 3.15 0.45 -11.80
C SER A 29 2.89 1.68 -12.67
N SER A 30 1.70 2.28 -12.53
CA SER A 30 1.35 3.53 -13.21
C SER A 30 2.30 4.67 -12.85
N LEU A 31 2.56 4.88 -11.55
CA LEU A 31 3.48 5.92 -11.08
C LEU A 31 4.91 5.71 -11.58
N ARG A 32 5.37 4.46 -11.69
CA ARG A 32 6.70 4.15 -12.26
C ARG A 32 6.75 4.45 -13.75
N THR A 33 5.68 4.14 -14.49
CA THR A 33 5.57 4.42 -15.91
C THR A 33 5.61 5.92 -16.17
N GLU A 34 4.86 6.71 -15.38
CA GLU A 34 4.85 8.18 -15.46
C GLU A 34 6.22 8.80 -15.20
N VAL A 35 6.94 8.30 -14.18
CA VAL A 35 8.32 8.74 -13.92
C VAL A 35 9.25 8.37 -15.07
N ALA A 36 9.10 7.18 -15.66
CA ALA A 36 9.95 6.70 -16.74
C ALA A 36 9.74 7.47 -18.05
N THR A 37 8.52 7.94 -18.33
CA THR A 37 8.22 8.75 -19.53
C THR A 37 8.69 10.20 -19.42
N GLY A 38 9.34 10.58 -18.30
CA GLY A 38 9.82 11.94 -18.07
C GLY A 38 8.70 12.94 -17.77
N GLY A 39 7.47 12.46 -17.55
CA GLY A 39 6.40 13.25 -16.96
C GLY A 39 6.82 13.60 -15.54
N GLY A 40 7.08 14.89 -15.28
CA GLY A 40 7.44 15.36 -13.96
C GLY A 40 6.41 14.84 -12.94
N THR A 41 6.88 14.08 -11.96
CA THR A 41 5.99 13.55 -10.91
C THR A 41 5.44 14.75 -10.15
N GLU A 42 4.13 14.98 -10.19
CA GLU A 42 3.51 16.08 -9.43
C GLU A 42 3.90 16.03 -7.94
N ASN A 43 4.15 14.82 -7.43
CA ASN A 43 4.68 14.64 -6.09
C ASN A 43 5.56 13.37 -5.98
N PRO A 44 6.90 13.51 -5.94
CA PRO A 44 7.84 12.39 -5.79
C PRO A 44 7.60 11.53 -4.54
N TYR A 45 6.91 12.09 -3.53
CA TYR A 45 6.62 11.39 -2.29
C TYR A 45 5.51 10.34 -2.44
N GLN A 46 4.73 10.36 -3.52
CA GLN A 46 3.63 9.41 -3.75
C GLN A 46 4.12 7.97 -3.85
N ILE A 47 5.19 7.71 -4.61
CA ILE A 47 5.80 6.37 -4.70
C ILE A 47 6.21 5.86 -3.31
N ARG A 48 6.77 6.75 -2.48
CA ARG A 48 7.15 6.40 -1.10
C ARG A 48 5.93 6.12 -0.23
N GLN A 49 4.82 6.85 -0.41
CA GLN A 49 3.57 6.59 0.31
C GLN A 49 2.97 5.25 -0.08
N VAL A 50 2.84 4.96 -1.37
CA VAL A 50 2.29 3.69 -1.88
C VAL A 50 3.11 2.51 -1.35
N LYS A 51 4.44 2.57 -1.45
CA LYS A 51 5.34 1.55 -0.87
C LYS A 51 5.15 1.36 0.64
N LYS A 52 5.00 2.45 1.39
CA LYS A 52 4.74 2.38 2.84
C LYS A 52 3.38 1.76 3.14
N THR A 53 2.36 2.04 2.35
CA THR A 53 1.02 1.45 2.53
C THR A 53 1.05 -0.05 2.25
N ILE A 54 1.68 -0.48 1.15
CA ILE A 54 1.90 -1.90 0.84
C ILE A 54 2.60 -2.60 2.01
N ALA A 55 3.71 -2.03 2.50
CA ALA A 55 4.46 -2.61 3.62
C ALA A 55 3.61 -2.73 4.90
N ARG A 56 2.74 -1.76 5.19
CA ARG A 56 1.83 -1.84 6.34
C ARG A 56 0.81 -2.97 6.20
N ILE A 57 0.22 -3.15 5.02
CA ILE A 57 -0.75 -4.24 4.80
C ILE A 57 -0.08 -5.59 5.01
N LEU A 58 1.07 -5.81 4.38
CA LEU A 58 1.85 -7.06 4.54
C LEU A 58 2.29 -7.29 5.99
N THR A 59 2.60 -6.22 6.72
CA THR A 59 2.95 -6.34 8.14
C THR A 59 1.76 -6.82 8.97
N VAL A 60 0.56 -6.25 8.75
CA VAL A 60 -0.64 -6.66 9.48
C VAL A 60 -1.07 -8.09 9.12
N GLU A 61 -1.00 -8.46 7.83
CA GLU A 61 -1.22 -9.86 7.42
C GLU A 61 -0.26 -10.81 8.13
N ARG A 62 1.02 -10.44 8.22
CA ARG A 62 2.01 -11.25 8.92
C ARG A 62 1.79 -11.30 10.44
N GLU A 63 1.35 -10.21 11.05
CA GLU A 63 0.98 -10.15 12.47
C GLU A 63 -0.18 -11.11 12.77
N GLU A 64 -1.18 -11.16 11.90
CA GLU A 64 -2.31 -12.11 12.02
C GLU A 64 -1.88 -13.57 11.81
N GLU A 65 -1.07 -13.85 10.80
CA GLU A 65 -0.53 -15.20 10.57
C GLU A 65 0.27 -15.73 11.77
N LEU A 66 1.06 -14.86 12.41
CA LEU A 66 1.89 -15.22 13.55
C LEU A 66 1.10 -15.24 14.87
N GLY A 67 -0.18 -14.82 14.87
CA GLY A 67 -1.00 -14.73 16.07
C GLY A 67 -0.42 -13.80 17.13
N VAL A 68 0.36 -12.79 16.72
CA VAL A 68 1.00 -11.84 17.64
C VAL A 68 0.07 -10.63 17.80
N PRO A 69 -0.65 -10.50 18.93
CA PRO A 69 -1.50 -9.34 19.16
C PRO A 69 -0.64 -8.08 19.40
N ARG A 70 -1.05 -6.96 18.78
CA ARG A 70 -0.45 -5.63 18.95
C ARG A 70 -1.50 -4.57 19.23
#